data_AF-E2Q652-F1
#
_entry.id   AF-E2Q652-F1
#
_cell.length_a   1.000
_cell.length_b   1.000
_cell.length_c   1.000
_cell.angle_alpha   90.00
_cell.angle_beta   90.00
_cell.angle_gamma   90.00
#
_symmetry.space_group_name_H-M   'P 1'
#
loop_
_entity.id
_entity.type
_entity.pdbx_description
1 polymer ?
#
loop_
_entity_poly.entity_id
_entity_poly.type
_entity_poly.pdbx_seq_one_letter_code
_entity_poly.pdbx_strand_id
1 'polypeptide(L)'
;MTARRLMGALAAGVALVAAATALATGPATASVPGSTASHPARDLRAAAWDGNIYLYYSASANSSWSKYAGWVNDFAGHTFAAGGEGHGRAVKNNVNRAWNNDANWTARIYYNENQNASGPAPYDDFFPGNSRQLNSSVRNNNASLSWWR
;
A
#
# COMPACT_ATOMS: atom_id res chain seq x y z
N MET A 1 42.86 -22.42 32.87
CA MET A 1 42.50 -21.86 31.56
C MET A 1 42.39 -20.35 31.74
N THR A 2 43.52 -19.65 31.87
CA THR A 2 44.32 -19.01 30.81
C THR A 2 43.58 -17.86 30.13
N ALA A 3 44.09 -16.66 30.41
CA ALA A 3 43.64 -15.34 30.02
C ALA A 3 43.78 -15.00 28.53
N ARG A 4 43.08 -13.95 28.09
CA ARG A 4 43.53 -12.91 27.13
C ARG A 4 42.68 -11.65 27.40
N ARG A 5 43.20 -10.64 28.12
CA ARG A 5 44.01 -9.49 27.67
C ARG A 5 43.22 -8.59 26.69
N LEU A 6 42.75 -7.41 27.11
CA LEU A 6 43.44 -6.10 27.29
C LEU A 6 43.43 -5.23 26.02
N MET A 7 42.75 -4.09 26.14
CA MET A 7 43.11 -2.71 25.73
C MET A 7 43.93 -2.46 24.45
N GLY A 8 43.47 -1.49 23.66
CA GLY A 8 44.25 -0.67 22.74
C GLY A 8 43.31 0.32 22.03
N ALA A 9 43.09 1.54 22.52
CA ALA A 9 43.96 2.73 22.55
C ALA A 9 43.95 3.52 21.23
N LEU A 10 43.77 4.83 21.41
CA LEU A 10 43.66 5.91 20.42
C LEU A 10 44.77 5.91 19.35
N ALA A 11 44.42 6.43 18.17
CA ALA A 11 45.34 7.26 17.39
C ALA A 11 44.56 8.43 16.74
N ALA A 12 45.00 9.64 17.07
CA ALA A 12 44.61 10.92 16.47
C ALA A 12 45.83 11.49 15.71
N GLY A 13 45.57 12.24 14.64
CA GLY A 13 46.56 13.02 13.85
C GLY A 13 46.07 13.12 12.40
N VAL A 14 45.42 14.19 11.90
CA VAL A 14 45.76 15.63 11.72
C VAL A 14 46.62 15.93 10.47
N ALA A 15 46.18 16.98 9.75
CA ALA A 15 46.76 17.78 8.65
C ALA A 15 46.38 17.33 7.22
N LEU A 16 45.48 17.99 6.47
CA LEU A 16 45.30 19.38 5.98
C LEU A 16 46.07 19.68 4.68
N VAL A 17 45.40 20.44 3.78
CA VAL A 17 45.83 21.13 2.53
C VAL A 17 45.45 20.34 1.26
N ALA A 18 44.77 20.86 0.22
CA ALA A 18 44.33 22.19 -0.18
C ALA A 18 43.05 22.12 -1.05
N ALA A 19 42.40 23.29 -1.17
CA ALA A 19 41.17 23.56 -1.91
C ALA A 19 41.30 23.54 -3.44
N ALA A 20 40.19 23.24 -4.11
CA ALA A 20 39.86 23.80 -5.41
C ALA A 20 38.35 24.13 -5.46
N THR A 21 38.05 25.42 -5.51
CA THR A 21 36.72 25.97 -5.77
C THR A 21 36.37 25.82 -7.26
N ALA A 22 35.23 25.23 -7.56
CA ALA A 22 34.55 25.44 -8.84
C ALA A 22 33.08 25.81 -8.55
N LEU A 23 32.80 27.11 -8.67
CA LEU A 23 31.47 27.67 -8.63
C LEU A 23 30.81 27.42 -9.99
N ALA A 24 29.80 26.55 -10.05
CA ALA A 24 28.94 26.41 -11.22
C ALA A 24 27.53 26.88 -10.86
N THR A 25 27.32 28.19 -10.97
CA THR A 25 26.00 28.82 -10.95
C THR A 25 25.38 28.71 -12.33
N GLY A 26 24.44 27.78 -12.52
CA GLY A 26 23.54 27.75 -13.67
C GLY A 26 22.11 27.95 -13.20
N PRO A 27 21.40 29.03 -13.60
CA PRO A 27 20.00 29.18 -13.26
C PRO A 27 19.14 28.19 -14.07
N ALA A 28 18.51 27.28 -13.33
CA ALA A 28 17.41 26.46 -13.79
C ALA A 28 16.17 27.34 -14.02
N THR A 29 15.60 27.30 -15.22
CA THR A 29 14.15 27.54 -15.45
C THR A 29 13.73 26.83 -16.74
N ALA A 30 13.66 25.49 -16.69
CA ALA A 30 12.83 24.75 -17.62
C ALA A 30 11.46 24.58 -16.98
N SER A 31 10.52 25.39 -17.44
CA SER A 31 9.10 25.34 -17.13
C SER A 31 8.56 23.94 -17.43
N VAL A 32 8.40 23.10 -16.40
CA VAL A 32 7.64 21.85 -16.53
C VAL A 32 6.17 22.24 -16.64
N PRO A 33 5.48 21.94 -17.75
CA PRO A 33 4.05 22.13 -17.82
C PRO A 33 3.41 21.31 -16.71
N GLY A 34 2.64 21.99 -15.85
CA GLY A 34 1.91 21.36 -14.77
C GLY A 34 1.07 20.21 -15.28
N SER A 35 1.43 19.00 -14.87
CA SER A 35 0.46 17.92 -14.73
C SER A 35 0.05 17.94 -13.26
N THR A 36 -0.85 18.86 -12.90
CA THR A 36 -1.76 18.56 -11.81
C THR A 36 -2.37 17.22 -12.19
N ALA A 37 -2.05 16.16 -11.46
CA ALA A 37 -2.80 14.92 -11.53
C ALA A 37 -4.20 15.24 -11.00
N SER A 38 -5.01 15.88 -11.84
CA SER A 38 -6.45 15.90 -11.73
C SER A 38 -6.82 14.44 -11.63
N HIS A 39 -7.25 14.00 -10.45
CA HIS A 39 -7.94 12.73 -10.34
C HIS A 39 -9.04 12.78 -11.39
N PRO A 40 -9.00 11.94 -12.44
CA PRO A 40 -10.07 11.95 -13.41
C PRO A 40 -11.30 11.45 -12.67
N ALA A 41 -12.16 12.39 -12.31
CA ALA A 41 -13.54 12.12 -12.01
C ALA A 41 -14.10 11.43 -13.26
N ARG A 42 -14.30 10.12 -13.14
CA ARG A 42 -15.31 9.36 -13.89
C ARG A 42 -15.15 9.40 -15.42
N ASP A 43 -14.06 8.82 -15.96
CA ASP A 43 -14.08 8.14 -17.29
C ASP A 43 -12.79 7.42 -17.78
N LEU A 44 -11.73 7.31 -16.98
CA LEU A 44 -10.43 6.75 -17.46
C LEU A 44 -10.07 5.31 -17.00
N ARG A 45 -11.00 4.46 -16.55
CA ARG A 45 -10.70 3.06 -16.15
C ARG A 45 -11.56 1.96 -16.79
N ALA A 46 -12.40 2.27 -17.77
CA ALA A 46 -13.23 1.27 -18.46
C ALA A 46 -12.44 0.28 -19.35
N ALA A 47 -11.14 0.49 -19.59
CA ALA A 47 -10.41 -0.21 -20.65
C ALA A 47 -10.00 -1.67 -20.36
N ALA A 48 -10.12 -2.17 -19.13
CA ALA A 48 -9.91 -3.60 -18.82
C ALA A 48 -10.52 -3.98 -17.46
N TRP A 49 -11.85 -3.95 -17.36
CA TRP A 49 -12.53 -4.57 -16.22
C TRP A 49 -12.14 -6.06 -16.16
N ASP A 50 -11.60 -6.50 -15.02
CA ASP A 50 -11.18 -7.90 -14.83
C ASP A 50 -12.00 -8.63 -13.77
N GLY A 51 -13.01 -7.97 -13.20
CA GLY A 51 -13.95 -8.56 -12.25
C GLY A 51 -13.35 -8.82 -10.88
N ASN A 52 -12.32 -8.05 -10.48
CA ASN A 52 -11.67 -8.21 -9.18
C ASN A 52 -11.72 -6.95 -8.33
N ILE A 53 -11.75 -7.14 -7.01
CA ILE A 53 -11.31 -6.15 -6.03
C ILE A 53 -9.82 -6.37 -5.77
N TYR A 54 -9.04 -5.28 -5.86
CA TYR A 54 -7.64 -5.24 -5.49
C TYR A 54 -7.51 -4.68 -4.08
N LEU A 55 -6.86 -5.41 -3.17
CA LEU A 55 -6.58 -4.99 -1.79
C LEU A 55 -5.10 -4.67 -1.66
N TYR A 56 -4.77 -3.47 -1.18
CA TYR A 56 -3.42 -2.94 -1.08
C TYR A 56 -3.00 -2.77 0.38
N TYR A 57 -1.75 -3.14 0.67
CA TYR A 57 -1.17 -3.06 2.02
C TYR A 57 -0.99 -1.61 2.53
N SER A 58 -0.60 -0.68 1.65
CA SER A 58 -0.28 0.71 2.02
C SER A 58 -0.86 1.72 1.03
N ALA A 59 -0.63 3.01 1.29
CA ALA A 59 -1.00 4.08 0.35
C ALA A 59 0.07 4.32 -0.73
N SER A 60 1.25 3.71 -0.55
CA SER A 60 2.42 3.91 -1.41
C SER A 60 2.15 3.48 -2.85
N ALA A 61 2.87 4.10 -3.78
CA ALA A 61 2.90 3.68 -5.18
C ALA A 61 3.55 2.29 -5.34
N ASN A 62 4.43 1.89 -4.42
CA ASN A 62 5.09 0.57 -4.41
C ASN A 62 4.36 -0.45 -3.53
N SER A 63 3.07 -0.24 -3.22
CA SER A 63 2.34 -1.15 -2.33
C SER A 63 2.10 -2.52 -2.99
N SER A 64 2.39 -3.59 -2.24
CA SER A 64 1.97 -4.94 -2.57
C SER A 64 0.45 -5.08 -2.48
N TRP A 65 -0.10 -6.01 -3.26
CA TRP A 65 -1.54 -6.24 -3.37
C TRP A 65 -1.87 -7.71 -3.63
N SER A 66 -3.12 -8.06 -3.33
CA SER A 66 -3.77 -9.30 -3.76
C SER A 66 -5.16 -8.97 -4.29
N LYS A 67 -5.66 -9.80 -5.21
CA LYS A 67 -6.94 -9.57 -5.87
C LYS A 67 -7.90 -10.73 -5.68
N TYR A 68 -9.20 -10.43 -5.69
CA TYR A 68 -10.27 -11.38 -5.39
C TYR A 68 -11.45 -11.14 -6.33
N ALA A 69 -11.99 -12.22 -6.91
CA ALA A 69 -13.24 -12.19 -7.69
C ALA A 69 -14.43 -12.84 -6.93
N GLY A 70 -14.13 -13.64 -5.91
CA GLY A 70 -15.13 -14.36 -5.10
C GLY A 70 -15.31 -13.78 -3.70
N TRP A 71 -16.24 -14.38 -2.96
CA TRP A 71 -16.39 -14.12 -1.53
C TRP A 71 -15.21 -14.72 -0.78
N VAL A 72 -14.83 -14.09 0.34
CA VAL A 72 -13.80 -14.59 1.24
C VAL A 72 -14.36 -14.55 2.64
N ASN A 73 -14.55 -15.72 3.25
CA ASN A 73 -15.10 -15.83 4.60
C ASN A 73 -14.10 -15.42 5.67
N ASP A 74 -12.82 -15.73 5.48
CA ASP A 74 -11.75 -15.27 6.36
C ASP A 74 -10.47 -15.08 5.54
N PHE A 75 -9.83 -13.93 5.68
CA PHE A 75 -8.50 -13.66 5.11
C PHE A 75 -7.36 -14.37 5.85
N ALA A 76 -7.62 -15.20 6.85
CA ALA A 76 -6.60 -16.01 7.51
C ALA A 76 -5.82 -16.88 6.49
N GLY A 77 -4.49 -16.80 6.54
CA GLY A 77 -3.61 -17.49 5.60
C GLY A 77 -3.42 -16.79 4.25
N HIS A 78 -4.22 -15.76 3.94
CA HIS A 78 -4.02 -14.94 2.73
C HIS A 78 -2.91 -13.91 2.94
N THR A 79 -2.07 -13.74 1.93
CA THR A 79 -0.98 -12.76 1.93
C THR A 79 -1.07 -11.82 0.72
N PHE A 80 -0.45 -10.64 0.82
CA PHE A 80 -0.27 -9.75 -0.32
C PHE A 80 0.78 -10.36 -1.26
N ALA A 81 0.34 -10.76 -2.45
CA ALA A 81 1.08 -11.65 -3.35
C ALA A 81 1.96 -10.91 -4.36
N ALA A 82 1.55 -9.72 -4.80
CA ALA A 82 2.36 -8.91 -5.70
C ALA A 82 3.66 -8.45 -5.01
N GLY A 83 4.71 -8.14 -5.76
CA GLY A 83 5.92 -7.55 -5.20
C GLY A 83 5.66 -6.18 -4.55
N GLY A 84 6.65 -5.66 -3.83
CA GLY A 84 6.60 -4.31 -3.24
C GLY A 84 6.41 -4.30 -1.72
N GLU A 85 6.11 -3.12 -1.20
CA GLU A 85 5.90 -2.86 0.23
C GLU A 85 4.72 -3.68 0.76
N GLY A 86 5.00 -4.54 1.75
CA GLY A 86 3.98 -5.42 2.34
C GLY A 86 3.88 -6.80 1.70
N HIS A 87 4.73 -7.13 0.72
CA HIS A 87 4.76 -8.47 0.14
C HIS A 87 4.92 -9.56 1.21
N GLY A 88 4.10 -10.61 1.12
CA GLY A 88 4.08 -11.70 2.08
C GLY A 88 3.43 -11.37 3.44
N ARG A 89 3.02 -10.11 3.69
CA ARG A 89 2.24 -9.76 4.89
C ARG A 89 0.82 -10.31 4.75
N ALA A 90 0.21 -10.63 5.90
CA ALA A 90 -1.17 -11.11 5.95
C ALA A 90 -2.12 -10.04 5.41
N VAL A 91 -3.14 -10.44 4.64
CA VAL A 91 -4.19 -9.53 4.15
C VAL A 91 -5.14 -9.15 5.28
N LYS A 92 -5.45 -10.09 6.17
CA LYS A 92 -6.26 -9.83 7.37
C LYS A 92 -5.60 -8.73 8.22
N ASN A 93 -6.40 -7.77 8.68
CA ASN A 93 -6.00 -6.65 9.53
C ASN A 93 -4.89 -5.75 8.95
N ASN A 94 -4.67 -5.74 7.63
CA ASN A 94 -3.60 -4.95 7.04
C ASN A 94 -3.98 -4.30 5.69
N VAL A 95 -5.26 -4.31 5.31
CA VAL A 95 -5.69 -3.61 4.10
C VAL A 95 -5.84 -2.13 4.38
N ASN A 96 -5.08 -1.33 3.64
CA ASN A 96 -5.13 0.12 3.71
C ASN A 96 -6.04 0.73 2.64
N ARG A 97 -5.89 0.29 1.38
CA ARG A 97 -6.61 0.83 0.21
C ARG A 97 -7.21 -0.33 -0.59
N ALA A 98 -8.31 -0.07 -1.28
CA ALA A 98 -8.83 -0.99 -2.27
C ALA A 98 -9.20 -0.30 -3.59
N TRP A 99 -9.22 -1.09 -4.66
CA TRP A 99 -9.74 -0.69 -5.97
C TRP A 99 -10.69 -1.77 -6.50
N ASN A 100 -11.94 -1.41 -6.74
CA ASN A 100 -12.90 -2.27 -7.42
C ASN A 100 -12.75 -2.12 -8.94
N ASN A 101 -12.19 -3.16 -9.57
CA ASN A 101 -12.09 -3.30 -11.01
C ASN A 101 -13.16 -4.26 -11.58
N ASP A 102 -14.31 -4.31 -10.92
CA ASP A 102 -15.55 -4.89 -11.44
C ASP A 102 -16.48 -3.79 -11.96
N ALA A 103 -17.20 -4.07 -13.06
CA ALA A 103 -18.09 -3.14 -13.72
C ALA A 103 -19.54 -3.16 -13.18
N ASN A 104 -19.94 -4.23 -12.48
CA ASN A 104 -21.33 -4.56 -12.19
C ASN A 104 -21.61 -4.78 -10.70
N TRP A 105 -20.61 -5.18 -9.91
CA TRP A 105 -20.77 -5.60 -8.53
C TRP A 105 -20.07 -4.65 -7.56
N THR A 106 -20.69 -4.46 -6.41
CA THR A 106 -20.11 -3.76 -5.28
C THR A 106 -19.39 -4.77 -4.39
N ALA A 107 -18.11 -4.52 -4.14
CA ALA A 107 -17.34 -5.26 -3.15
C ALA A 107 -17.58 -4.65 -1.77
N ARG A 108 -17.91 -5.49 -0.78
CA ARG A 108 -18.04 -5.08 0.63
C ARG A 108 -16.94 -5.74 1.45
N ILE A 109 -16.08 -4.92 2.04
CA ILE A 109 -15.00 -5.38 2.93
C ILE A 109 -15.48 -5.24 4.38
N TYR A 110 -15.37 -6.30 5.17
CA TYR A 110 -15.91 -6.36 6.52
C TYR A 110 -14.82 -6.35 7.58
N TYR A 111 -15.14 -5.78 8.74
CA TYR A 111 -14.33 -5.84 9.94
C TYR A 111 -14.23 -7.28 10.50
N ASN A 112 -15.36 -8.00 10.59
CA ASN A 112 -15.37 -9.39 11.08
C ASN A 112 -15.24 -10.41 9.95
N GLU A 113 -14.92 -11.64 10.34
CA GLU A 113 -15.02 -12.83 9.51
C GLU A 113 -16.49 -13.13 9.13
N ASN A 114 -16.66 -14.04 8.17
CA ASN A 114 -17.94 -14.59 7.74
C ASN A 114 -18.97 -13.50 7.41
N GLN A 115 -18.52 -12.39 6.81
CA GLN A 115 -19.37 -11.28 6.39
C GLN A 115 -20.28 -10.74 7.51
N ASN A 116 -19.76 -10.67 8.74
CA ASN A 116 -20.49 -10.26 9.94
C ASN A 116 -21.65 -11.22 10.35
N ALA A 117 -21.55 -12.52 10.03
CA ALA A 117 -22.58 -13.51 10.41
C ALA A 117 -22.87 -13.56 11.92
N SER A 118 -21.89 -13.25 12.77
CA SER A 118 -22.06 -13.23 14.24
C SER A 118 -22.75 -11.98 14.78
N GLY A 119 -23.05 -10.99 13.94
CA GLY A 119 -23.75 -9.77 14.33
C GLY A 119 -23.20 -8.50 13.65
N PRO A 120 -23.90 -7.36 13.81
CA PRO A 120 -23.54 -6.11 13.14
C PRO A 120 -22.13 -5.63 13.50
N ALA A 121 -21.32 -5.32 12.49
CA ALA A 121 -20.02 -4.70 12.64
C ALA A 121 -19.73 -3.77 11.44
N PRO A 122 -18.70 -2.91 11.53
CA PRO A 122 -18.35 -2.03 10.42
C PRO A 122 -18.01 -2.79 9.13
N TYR A 123 -18.31 -2.16 8.01
CA TYR A 123 -17.92 -2.60 6.67
C TYR A 123 -17.62 -1.37 5.81
N ASP A 124 -17.04 -1.59 4.63
CA ASP A 124 -16.77 -0.55 3.66
C ASP A 124 -17.12 -1.02 2.24
N ASP A 125 -17.95 -0.23 1.56
CA ASP A 125 -18.42 -0.53 0.22
C ASP A 125 -17.57 0.15 -0.86
N PHE A 126 -17.17 -0.65 -1.84
CA PHE A 126 -16.46 -0.23 -3.03
C PHE A 126 -17.34 -0.49 -4.24
N PHE A 127 -18.08 0.53 -4.67
CA PHE A 127 -18.85 0.53 -5.92
C PHE A 127 -17.95 0.31 -7.14
N PRO A 128 -18.52 -0.12 -8.29
CA PRO A 128 -17.78 -0.27 -9.54
C PRO A 128 -16.86 0.93 -9.84
N GLY A 129 -15.56 0.64 -10.05
CA GLY A 129 -14.53 1.64 -10.34
C GLY A 129 -13.96 2.40 -9.13
N ASN A 130 -14.50 2.25 -7.92
CA ASN A 130 -13.98 2.95 -6.74
C ASN A 130 -12.54 2.54 -6.44
N SER A 131 -11.65 3.51 -6.30
CA SER A 131 -10.27 3.33 -5.85
C SER A 131 -9.96 4.34 -4.76
N ARG A 132 -9.98 3.92 -3.49
CA ARG A 132 -9.80 4.80 -2.33
C ARG A 132 -9.35 4.05 -1.09
N GLN A 133 -8.83 4.79 -0.12
CA GLN A 133 -8.52 4.25 1.19
C GLN A 133 -9.80 3.67 1.83
N LEU A 134 -9.65 2.60 2.60
CA LEU A 134 -10.75 2.10 3.42
C LEU A 134 -11.13 3.14 4.48
N ASN A 135 -12.39 3.14 4.88
CA ASN A 135 -12.86 3.95 6.00
C ASN A 135 -12.11 3.58 7.29
N SER A 136 -12.08 4.50 8.26
CA SER A 136 -11.28 4.37 9.47
C SER A 136 -11.63 3.16 10.33
N SER A 137 -12.86 2.65 10.26
CA SER A 137 -13.33 1.53 11.07
C SER A 137 -12.91 0.17 10.52
N VAL A 138 -12.65 0.04 9.21
CA VAL A 138 -12.28 -1.24 8.57
C VAL A 138 -10.81 -1.28 8.15
N ARG A 139 -10.22 -0.12 7.87
CA ARG A 139 -8.80 0.00 7.50
C ARG A 139 -7.90 -0.65 8.55
N ASN A 140 -7.02 -1.54 8.12
CA ASN A 140 -6.14 -2.34 8.97
C ASN A 140 -6.87 -3.18 10.03
N ASN A 141 -8.16 -3.43 9.85
CA ASN A 141 -8.98 -4.27 10.72
C ASN A 141 -9.93 -5.15 9.91
N ASN A 142 -9.63 -5.38 8.63
CA ASN A 142 -10.46 -6.16 7.71
C ASN A 142 -10.28 -7.66 7.95
N ALA A 143 -11.35 -8.44 7.78
CA ALA A 143 -11.29 -9.89 7.93
C ALA A 143 -12.03 -10.69 6.86
N SER A 144 -13.04 -10.14 6.18
CA SER A 144 -13.76 -10.86 5.13
C SER A 144 -14.23 -9.95 3.99
N LEU A 145 -14.71 -10.56 2.91
CA LEU A 145 -15.17 -9.89 1.69
C LEU A 145 -16.44 -10.58 1.16
N SER A 146 -17.37 -9.79 0.64
CA SER A 146 -18.49 -10.25 -0.17
C SER A 146 -18.70 -9.37 -1.39
N TRP A 147 -19.56 -9.86 -2.28
CA TRP A 147 -20.01 -9.14 -3.46
C TRP A 147 -21.53 -9.08 -3.48
N TRP A 148 -22.07 -7.92 -3.80
CA TRP A 148 -23.51 -7.70 -3.94
C TRP A 148 -23.81 -6.72 -5.09
N ARG A 149 -25.05 -6.74 -5.56
CA ARG A 149 -25.52 -5.94 -6.68
C ARG A 149 -26.71 -5.10 -6.28
#